data_AF-A0A8X9AC98-F1
#
_entry.id   AF-A0A8X9AC98-F1
#
_cell.length_a   1.000
_cell.length_b   1.000
_cell.length_c   1.000
_cell.angle_alpha   90.00
_cell.angle_beta   90.00
_cell.angle_gamma   90.00
#
_symmetry.space_group_name_H-M   'P 1'
#
loop_
_entity.id
_entity.type
_entity.pdbx_description
1 polymer ?
#
loop_
_entity_poly.entity_id
_entity_poly.type
_entity_poly.pdbx_seq_one_letter_code
_entity_poly.pdbx_strand_id
1 'polypeptide(L)'
;MGLKVNLLLLVCLFVVIFGHSIGAEEDGHTLQRVITAPRRNAEGGVIDGFGTEHISDEMGKWQDGTVRVSVSTVAICTLAMAAATGLGALPFFFMELDPQWAGICNGMAAGVMLAASFDLIQEGQGHGSGSWVVLGILSGGVFIWLCKKFLEQYGEMSMLDIKGADATKVILVVGIMTLHSFGEGSGVGVSFAGSKGLSQGILVTLAIAVHNIPEGLAVSMVLASRGVSPQNAMIWSVITSLPQPLVAVPSFICADAFNKFLPFATGFAAGCMIWMVMAEVLPDGFKESSPSQVASAATLSVAFMEALGALFEHFSHNYSQEDASGFFVSLLFGLGPLLGGVALVAFCLAFRLRHAFLTGMASGIAFVLGAWRPLQLLSSSKMGILPLMFLLGVGAAFIHVPTSILTNSRLHRKTSGNTLSSVTGVTVSALTLQSVLSCAAVALHALAEGLALGVAAPKAYGLGRHMVLPVSLHGFPRGAAVASSIFGATDSWHASLLSAALIGFVGPLSANGAILAGIDYSGLDHVLVFACGGLFPCFGNTVRRVVKLDKRKSLFGVVVGVMFASVCLTCTKLVCLHTPYCNSAPEAVK
;
A
#
# COMPACT_ATOMS: atom_id res chain seq x y z
N MET A 1 -22.30 -18.01 -36.68
CA MET A 1 -21.77 -19.39 -36.59
C MET A 1 -20.32 -19.47 -36.09
N GLY A 2 -19.44 -18.49 -36.40
CA GLY A 2 -18.03 -18.50 -35.99
C GLY A 2 -17.73 -18.46 -34.48
N LEU A 3 -18.56 -17.82 -33.64
CA LEU A 3 -18.33 -17.72 -32.19
C LEU A 3 -18.40 -19.08 -31.46
N LYS A 4 -19.31 -19.98 -31.90
CA LYS A 4 -19.45 -21.33 -31.34
C LYS A 4 -18.36 -22.28 -31.83
N VAL A 5 -17.87 -22.07 -33.06
CA VAL A 5 -16.73 -22.83 -33.63
C VAL A 5 -15.43 -22.44 -32.93
N ASN A 6 -15.20 -21.15 -32.66
CA ASN A 6 -14.04 -20.68 -31.90
C ASN A 6 -14.03 -21.18 -30.45
N LEU A 7 -15.19 -21.26 -29.80
CA LEU A 7 -15.33 -21.81 -28.44
C LEU A 7 -15.04 -23.32 -28.40
N LEU A 8 -15.51 -24.08 -29.39
CA LEU A 8 -15.26 -25.52 -29.50
C LEU A 8 -13.80 -25.83 -29.87
N LEU A 9 -13.19 -25.01 -30.73
CA LEU A 9 -11.75 -25.08 -31.05
C LEU A 9 -10.91 -24.80 -29.81
N LEU A 10 -11.29 -23.83 -28.98
CA LEU A 10 -10.60 -23.51 -27.73
C LEU A 10 -10.62 -24.67 -26.72
N VAL A 11 -11.77 -25.38 -26.61
CA VAL A 11 -11.93 -26.56 -25.73
C VAL A 11 -11.15 -27.77 -26.25
N CYS A 12 -11.15 -28.00 -27.57
CA CYS A 12 -10.38 -29.10 -28.18
C CYS A 12 -8.86 -28.83 -28.12
N LEU A 13 -8.42 -27.58 -28.26
CA LEU A 13 -7.01 -27.21 -28.15
C LEU A 13 -6.50 -27.29 -26.70
N PHE A 14 -7.39 -27.11 -25.71
CA PHE A 14 -7.14 -27.32 -24.28
C PHE A 14 -6.64 -28.74 -23.95
N VAL A 15 -7.02 -29.72 -24.77
CA VAL A 15 -6.60 -31.13 -24.65
C VAL A 15 -5.27 -31.39 -25.38
N VAL A 16 -5.00 -30.65 -26.45
CA VAL A 16 -3.80 -30.82 -27.29
C VAL A 16 -2.56 -30.14 -26.70
N ILE A 17 -2.73 -28.98 -26.04
CA ILE A 17 -1.63 -28.27 -25.35
C ILE A 17 -1.06 -29.09 -24.16
N PHE A 18 -1.79 -30.11 -23.69
CA PHE A 18 -1.32 -31.05 -22.67
C PHE A 18 -0.16 -31.96 -23.16
N GLY A 19 0.17 -31.98 -24.45
CA GLY A 19 0.98 -33.04 -25.06
C GLY A 19 2.39 -32.73 -25.57
N HIS A 20 2.79 -31.49 -25.85
CA HIS A 20 4.07 -31.25 -26.54
C HIS A 20 4.90 -30.10 -25.98
N SER A 21 5.96 -30.50 -25.28
CA SER A 21 7.08 -29.72 -24.79
C SER A 21 8.18 -29.57 -25.85
N ILE A 22 9.05 -28.56 -25.65
CA ILE A 22 10.49 -28.44 -26.00
C ILE A 22 10.85 -27.44 -27.13
N GLY A 23 11.69 -26.45 -26.80
CA GLY A 23 12.62 -25.80 -27.77
C GLY A 23 13.06 -24.33 -27.52
N ALA A 24 14.10 -24.12 -26.70
CA ALA A 24 15.24 -23.14 -26.68
C ALA A 24 15.16 -21.61 -27.04
N GLU A 25 15.73 -20.80 -26.11
CA GLU A 25 16.67 -19.60 -26.13
C GLU A 25 16.93 -18.77 -27.43
N GLU A 26 17.36 -17.49 -27.46
CA GLU A 26 18.05 -16.55 -26.53
C GLU A 26 17.98 -15.07 -27.05
N ASP A 27 18.12 -14.11 -26.13
CA ASP A 27 18.80 -12.77 -26.12
C ASP A 27 18.62 -11.61 -27.15
N GLY A 28 18.54 -10.37 -26.59
CA GLY A 28 19.48 -9.31 -26.98
C GLY A 28 18.98 -7.86 -27.17
N HIS A 29 19.27 -7.02 -26.16
CA HIS A 29 19.80 -5.63 -26.25
C HIS A 29 18.93 -4.34 -26.16
N THR A 30 19.49 -3.47 -25.31
CA THR A 30 19.13 -2.17 -24.75
C THR A 30 19.64 -0.98 -25.60
N LEU A 31 18.99 0.20 -25.51
CA LEU A 31 19.70 1.48 -25.66
C LEU A 31 19.05 2.62 -24.85
N GLN A 32 19.91 3.45 -24.26
CA GLN A 32 19.68 4.48 -23.26
C GLN A 32 19.77 5.89 -23.89
N ARG A 33 19.05 6.89 -23.35
CA ARG A 33 19.26 8.33 -23.66
C ARG A 33 19.27 9.20 -22.40
N VAL A 34 20.10 10.24 -22.46
CA VAL A 34 20.55 11.16 -21.40
C VAL A 34 19.69 12.44 -21.38
N ILE A 35 19.45 13.02 -20.19
CA ILE A 35 18.71 14.27 -19.94
C ILE A 35 19.65 15.32 -19.32
N THR A 36 19.42 16.60 -19.62
CA THR A 36 19.99 17.79 -18.92
C THR A 36 18.86 18.72 -18.43
N ALA A 37 19.12 19.49 -17.37
CA ALA A 37 18.13 20.21 -16.54
C ALA A 37 18.06 21.74 -16.78
N PRO A 38 16.98 22.43 -16.36
CA PRO A 38 17.02 23.88 -16.11
C PRO A 38 16.54 24.35 -14.73
N ARG A 39 16.93 25.60 -14.44
CA ARG A 39 16.95 26.36 -13.16
C ARG A 39 15.60 26.89 -12.66
N ARG A 40 15.53 27.10 -11.35
CA ARG A 40 14.44 27.70 -10.56
C ARG A 40 14.64 29.21 -10.41
N ASN A 41 13.62 30.02 -10.71
CA ASN A 41 13.53 31.43 -10.32
C ASN A 41 12.55 31.56 -9.15
N ALA A 42 12.95 32.29 -8.11
CA ALA A 42 12.14 32.61 -6.95
C ALA A 42 11.78 34.10 -7.00
N GLU A 43 10.48 34.41 -6.98
CA GLU A 43 9.97 35.75 -6.66
C GLU A 43 9.07 35.63 -5.43
N GLY A 44 9.33 36.49 -4.45
CA GLY A 44 8.63 36.56 -3.19
C GLY A 44 7.34 37.37 -3.30
N GLY A 45 6.22 36.71 -2.98
CA GLY A 45 4.93 37.34 -2.68
C GLY A 45 4.48 36.91 -1.30
N VAL A 46 3.88 37.84 -0.54
CA VAL A 46 3.27 37.55 0.76
C VAL A 46 2.07 36.63 0.53
N ILE A 47 2.09 35.44 1.13
CA ILE A 47 1.05 34.41 0.97
C ILE A 47 -0.06 34.71 1.99
N ASP A 48 -1.17 35.27 1.52
CA ASP A 48 -2.43 35.31 2.26
C ASP A 48 -3.19 33.99 2.08
N GLY A 49 -3.81 33.48 3.15
CA GLY A 49 -4.54 32.19 3.19
C GLY A 49 -5.78 32.11 2.29
N PHE A 50 -5.98 33.08 1.40
CA PHE A 50 -7.09 33.16 0.45
C PHE A 50 -6.55 33.24 -0.98
N GLY A 51 -5.86 32.20 -1.43
CA GLY A 51 -5.33 32.11 -2.79
C GLY A 51 -6.43 32.12 -3.86
N THR A 52 -6.15 32.82 -4.96
CA THR A 52 -7.03 32.96 -6.13
C THR A 52 -6.36 32.24 -7.32
N GLU A 53 -6.98 31.19 -7.87
CA GLU A 53 -6.49 30.50 -9.09
C GLU A 53 -6.96 31.25 -10.34
N HIS A 54 -6.03 31.62 -11.24
CA HIS A 54 -6.37 32.09 -12.59
C HIS A 54 -6.07 30.96 -13.60
N ILE A 55 -7.12 30.41 -14.20
CA ILE A 55 -7.03 29.47 -15.31
C ILE A 55 -7.11 30.28 -16.60
N SER A 56 -6.05 30.28 -17.39
CA SER A 56 -6.03 30.85 -18.74
C SER A 56 -6.45 29.79 -19.76
N ASP A 57 -7.70 29.88 -20.23
CA ASP A 57 -8.18 29.15 -21.41
C ASP A 57 -7.98 30.00 -22.68
N GLU A 58 -7.28 29.45 -23.67
CA GLU A 58 -7.27 29.96 -25.04
C GLU A 58 -8.62 29.68 -25.73
N MET A 59 -9.66 30.44 -25.38
CA MET A 59 -10.70 30.92 -26.31
C MET A 59 -11.67 31.81 -25.53
N GLY A 60 -11.77 33.08 -25.92
CA GLY A 60 -12.48 34.11 -25.17
C GLY A 60 -13.93 33.77 -24.77
N LYS A 61 -14.11 33.45 -23.48
CA LYS A 61 -15.30 33.74 -22.68
C LYS A 61 -14.92 33.67 -21.19
N TRP A 62 -14.85 34.83 -20.55
CA TRP A 62 -14.55 34.97 -19.13
C TRP A 62 -15.67 34.35 -18.28
N GLN A 63 -15.39 33.20 -17.68
CA GLN A 63 -16.21 32.61 -16.64
C GLN A 63 -15.33 32.51 -15.39
N ASP A 64 -15.48 33.49 -14.50
CA ASP A 64 -14.70 33.65 -13.27
C ASP A 64 -15.07 32.53 -12.26
N GLY A 65 -14.33 31.43 -12.32
CA GLY A 65 -14.46 30.28 -11.43
C GLY A 65 -13.32 30.24 -10.42
N THR A 66 -13.41 31.05 -9.36
CA THR A 66 -12.42 31.11 -8.29
C THR A 66 -12.56 29.92 -7.34
N VAL A 67 -11.64 28.93 -7.41
CA VAL A 67 -11.60 27.82 -6.44
C VAL A 67 -10.91 28.28 -5.16
N ARG A 68 -11.69 28.84 -4.22
CA ARG A 68 -11.19 29.17 -2.88
C ARG A 68 -11.18 27.91 -2.02
N VAL A 69 -10.03 27.60 -1.40
CA VAL A 69 -9.93 26.53 -0.40
C VAL A 69 -10.78 26.93 0.81
N SER A 70 -11.78 26.12 1.14
CA SER A 70 -12.61 26.37 2.32
C SER A 70 -11.91 25.87 3.58
N VAL A 71 -12.07 26.57 4.70
CA VAL A 71 -11.57 26.12 6.02
C VAL A 71 -12.12 24.73 6.38
N SER A 72 -13.38 24.45 6.01
CA SER A 72 -13.99 23.14 6.17
C SER A 72 -13.26 22.04 5.40
N THR A 73 -12.72 22.34 4.21
CA THR A 73 -11.92 21.39 3.43
C THR A 73 -10.64 21.03 4.20
N VAL A 74 -9.90 22.03 4.67
CA VAL A 74 -8.66 21.81 5.46
C VAL A 74 -8.96 20.98 6.71
N ALA A 75 -10.03 21.30 7.44
CA ALA A 75 -10.43 20.58 8.65
C ALA A 75 -10.79 19.10 8.38
N ILE A 76 -11.58 18.82 7.33
CA ILE A 76 -11.98 17.43 6.98
C ILE A 76 -10.76 16.63 6.51
N CYS A 77 -9.93 17.21 5.65
CA CYS A 77 -8.72 16.59 5.13
C CYS A 77 -7.76 16.22 6.26
N THR A 78 -7.50 17.14 7.18
CA THR A 78 -6.58 16.93 8.31
C THR A 78 -7.18 16.03 9.40
N LEU A 79 -8.51 15.97 9.55
CA LEU A 79 -9.16 15.00 10.42
C LEU A 79 -9.06 13.57 9.85
N ALA A 80 -9.23 13.41 8.54
CA ALA A 80 -9.03 12.13 7.88
C ALA A 80 -7.57 11.66 7.95
N MET A 81 -6.63 12.60 7.82
CA MET A 81 -5.20 12.38 8.03
C MET A 81 -4.89 11.89 9.45
N ALA A 82 -5.41 12.56 10.48
CA ALA A 82 -5.25 12.13 11.88
C ALA A 82 -5.89 10.76 12.16
N ALA A 83 -7.03 10.45 11.51
CA ALA A 83 -7.66 9.14 11.63
C ALA A 83 -6.80 8.01 11.01
N ALA A 84 -6.00 8.31 9.98
CA ALA A 84 -5.10 7.34 9.36
C ALA A 84 -4.06 6.79 10.35
N THR A 85 -3.65 7.58 11.35
CA THR A 85 -2.73 7.13 12.41
C THR A 85 -3.28 5.91 13.17
N GLY A 86 -4.60 5.84 13.38
CA GLY A 86 -5.23 4.68 14.02
C GLY A 86 -5.05 3.38 13.23
N LEU A 87 -4.85 3.44 11.90
CA LEU A 87 -4.64 2.25 11.07
C LEU A 87 -3.33 1.54 11.41
N GLY A 88 -2.35 2.25 11.98
CA GLY A 88 -1.11 1.66 12.46
C GLY A 88 -1.29 0.63 13.58
N ALA A 89 -2.41 0.68 14.31
CA ALA A 89 -2.73 -0.29 15.36
C ALA A 89 -3.29 -1.62 14.83
N LEU A 90 -3.68 -1.68 13.55
CA LEU A 90 -4.36 -2.84 12.97
C LEU A 90 -3.60 -4.18 13.14
N PRO A 91 -2.27 -4.25 12.99
CA PRO A 91 -1.54 -5.51 13.17
C PRO A 91 -1.73 -6.14 14.56
N PHE A 92 -1.92 -5.33 15.61
CA PHE A 92 -2.03 -5.82 16.99
C PHE A 92 -3.39 -6.44 17.31
N PHE A 93 -4.43 -6.20 16.51
CA PHE A 93 -5.69 -6.96 16.62
C PHE A 93 -5.52 -8.44 16.28
N PHE A 94 -4.40 -8.76 15.64
CA PHE A 94 -4.12 -10.01 14.95
C PHE A 94 -2.83 -10.67 15.46
N MET A 95 -2.14 -10.04 16.40
CA MET A 95 -0.86 -10.51 16.93
C MET A 95 -0.82 -10.37 18.45
N GLU A 96 -0.52 -11.46 19.13
CA GLU A 96 -0.10 -11.43 20.53
C GLU A 96 1.42 -11.23 20.57
N LEU A 97 1.88 -10.24 21.32
CA LEU A 97 3.30 -9.95 21.45
C LEU A 97 3.89 -10.76 22.60
N ASP A 98 4.79 -11.70 22.25
CA ASP A 98 5.72 -12.23 23.24
C ASP A 98 6.83 -11.19 23.52
N PRO A 99 7.65 -11.37 24.59
CA PRO A 99 8.72 -10.44 24.92
C PRO A 99 9.68 -10.19 23.74
N GLN A 100 10.02 -11.22 22.98
CA GLN A 100 10.93 -11.08 21.85
C GLN A 100 10.35 -10.21 20.72
N TRP A 101 9.07 -10.36 20.40
CA TRP A 101 8.39 -9.53 19.42
C TRP A 101 8.15 -8.11 19.95
N ALA A 102 7.93 -7.95 21.27
CA ALA A 102 7.85 -6.64 21.91
C ALA A 102 9.15 -5.83 21.77
N GLY A 103 10.32 -6.46 21.97
CA GLY A 103 11.60 -5.78 21.77
C GLY A 103 11.88 -5.43 20.32
N ILE A 104 11.52 -6.30 19.37
CA ILE A 104 11.62 -6.03 17.92
C ILE A 104 10.70 -4.85 17.53
N CYS A 105 9.47 -4.82 18.05
CA CYS A 105 8.51 -3.73 17.85
C CYS A 105 9.05 -2.39 18.38
N ASN A 106 9.66 -2.36 19.57
CA ASN A 106 10.32 -1.16 20.08
C ASN A 106 11.48 -0.73 19.15
N GLY A 107 12.24 -1.67 18.60
CA GLY A 107 13.26 -1.39 17.58
C GLY A 107 12.66 -0.74 16.32
N MET A 108 11.57 -1.29 15.79
CA MET A 108 10.87 -0.71 14.64
C MET A 108 10.35 0.71 14.93
N ALA A 109 9.70 0.91 16.09
CA ALA A 109 9.20 2.20 16.53
C ALA A 109 10.33 3.24 16.62
N ALA A 110 11.47 2.86 17.21
CA ALA A 110 12.66 3.70 17.27
C ALA A 110 13.15 4.11 15.88
N GLY A 111 13.18 3.19 14.92
CA GLY A 111 13.58 3.48 13.55
C GLY A 111 12.63 4.46 12.84
N VAL A 112 11.32 4.25 12.95
CA VAL A 112 10.33 5.17 12.38
C VAL A 112 10.47 6.57 12.97
N MET A 113 10.55 6.68 14.31
CA MET A 113 10.69 7.96 15.00
C MET A 113 12.00 8.68 14.66
N LEU A 114 13.11 7.95 14.44
CA LEU A 114 14.37 8.57 14.02
C LEU A 114 14.28 9.13 12.60
N ALA A 115 13.73 8.37 11.65
CA ALA A 115 13.55 8.85 10.28
C ALA A 115 12.67 10.10 10.24
N ALA A 116 11.50 10.07 10.90
CA ALA A 116 10.62 11.23 11.02
C ALA A 116 11.30 12.44 11.69
N SER A 117 12.20 12.21 12.65
CA SER A 117 13.00 13.29 13.25
C SER A 117 13.93 13.96 12.23
N PHE A 118 14.56 13.19 11.34
CA PHE A 118 15.43 13.74 10.29
C PHE A 118 14.61 14.47 9.21
N ASP A 119 13.46 13.94 8.82
CA ASP A 119 12.51 14.60 7.93
C ASP A 119 12.12 15.99 8.47
N LEU A 120 11.78 16.09 9.76
CA LEU A 120 11.44 17.37 10.42
C LEU A 120 12.59 18.37 10.43
N ILE A 121 13.83 17.89 10.61
CA ILE A 121 15.02 18.74 10.58
C ILE A 121 15.20 19.32 9.17
N GLN A 122 15.06 18.49 8.14
CA GLN A 122 15.17 18.91 6.75
C GLN A 122 14.05 19.89 6.38
N GLU A 123 12.82 19.61 6.78
CA GLU A 123 11.65 20.47 6.57
C GLU A 123 11.83 21.86 7.22
N GLY A 124 12.33 21.88 8.46
CA GLY A 124 12.61 23.13 9.18
C GLY A 124 13.68 23.99 8.49
N GLN A 125 14.68 23.35 7.90
CA GLN A 125 15.73 24.04 7.13
C GLN A 125 15.18 24.63 5.82
N GLY A 126 14.14 24.04 5.24
CA GLY A 126 13.44 24.58 4.07
C GLY A 126 12.72 25.90 4.33
N HIS A 127 12.25 26.12 5.57
CA HIS A 127 11.41 27.26 5.96
C HIS A 127 12.17 28.44 6.58
N GLY A 128 13.43 28.27 6.98
CA GLY A 128 14.20 29.35 7.59
C GLY A 128 15.65 29.00 7.90
N SER A 129 16.34 29.89 8.64
CA SER A 129 17.75 29.68 9.00
C SER A 129 17.91 28.42 9.85
N GLY A 130 18.84 27.54 9.46
CA GLY A 130 19.16 26.31 10.19
C GLY A 130 19.55 26.54 11.66
N SER A 131 19.95 27.75 12.04
CA SER A 131 20.19 28.10 13.45
C SER A 131 18.94 27.95 14.33
N TRP A 132 17.75 28.30 13.83
CA TRP A 132 16.50 28.14 14.57
C TRP A 132 16.11 26.67 14.76
N VAL A 133 16.40 25.84 13.75
CA VAL A 133 16.20 24.39 13.83
C VAL A 133 17.09 23.79 14.91
N VAL A 134 18.38 24.14 14.94
CA VAL A 134 19.32 23.66 15.96
C VAL A 134 18.91 24.10 17.37
N LEU A 135 18.50 25.36 17.54
CA LEU A 135 17.97 25.86 18.81
C LEU A 135 16.72 25.07 19.24
N GLY A 136 15.83 24.78 18.28
CA GLY A 136 14.68 23.90 18.46
C GLY A 136 15.12 22.53 19.02
N ILE A 137 16.02 21.83 18.31
CA ILE A 137 16.50 20.49 18.70
C ILE A 137 17.04 20.46 20.13
N LEU A 138 17.92 21.42 20.46
CA LEU A 138 18.50 21.51 21.80
C LEU A 138 17.42 21.75 22.86
N SER A 139 16.50 22.68 22.60
CA SER A 139 15.42 23.00 23.54
C SER A 139 14.44 21.85 23.73
N GLY A 140 14.13 21.09 22.67
CA GLY A 140 13.26 19.90 22.73
C GLY A 140 13.87 18.77 23.56
N GLY A 141 15.16 18.47 23.34
CA GLY A 141 15.86 17.46 24.14
C GLY A 141 15.94 17.83 25.63
N VAL A 142 16.24 19.10 25.93
CA VAL A 142 16.23 19.61 27.32
C VAL A 142 14.83 19.54 27.92
N PHE A 143 13.79 19.91 27.15
CA PHE A 143 12.41 19.88 27.61
C PHE A 143 11.98 18.47 28.02
N ILE A 144 12.23 17.45 27.20
CA ILE A 144 11.86 16.06 27.56
C ILE A 144 12.69 15.54 28.72
N TRP A 145 13.98 15.85 28.77
CA TRP A 145 14.81 15.49 29.93
C TRP A 145 14.25 16.07 31.23
N LEU A 146 13.81 17.33 31.22
CA LEU A 146 13.16 17.99 32.36
C LEU A 146 11.80 17.36 32.69
N CYS A 147 10.97 17.08 31.68
CA CYS A 147 9.68 16.42 31.85
C CYS A 147 9.85 15.06 32.51
N LYS A 148 10.80 14.24 32.04
CA LYS A 148 11.11 12.94 32.65
C LYS A 148 11.53 13.10 34.10
N LYS A 149 12.48 13.99 34.39
CA LYS A 149 12.95 14.24 35.76
C LYS A 149 11.79 14.67 36.68
N PHE A 150 10.87 15.47 36.16
CA PHE A 150 9.66 15.87 36.88
C PHE A 150 8.74 14.66 37.12
N LEU A 151 8.46 13.85 36.10
CA LEU A 151 7.60 12.66 36.21
C LEU A 151 8.16 11.62 37.20
N GLU A 152 9.47 11.40 37.20
CA GLU A 152 10.16 10.49 38.13
C GLU A 152 10.03 10.95 39.59
N GLN A 153 9.92 12.26 39.84
CA GLN A 153 9.79 12.83 41.17
C GLN A 153 8.42 12.60 41.82
N TYR A 154 7.35 12.37 41.03
CA TYR A 154 5.99 12.19 41.54
C TYR A 154 5.53 10.72 41.68
N GLY A 155 6.39 9.75 41.36
CA GLY A 155 6.41 8.38 41.91
C GLY A 155 5.26 7.40 41.58
N GLU A 156 4.03 7.85 41.38
CA GLU A 156 2.85 6.99 41.15
C GLU A 156 2.02 7.47 39.96
N MET A 157 2.54 7.27 38.74
CA MET A 157 1.75 7.45 37.53
C MET A 157 0.97 6.17 37.20
N SER A 158 -0.32 6.30 36.89
CA SER A 158 -1.13 5.23 36.31
C SER A 158 -1.83 5.71 35.04
N MET A 159 -1.81 4.89 33.99
CA MET A 159 -2.48 5.18 32.72
C MET A 159 -2.92 3.86 32.08
N LEU A 160 -4.17 3.74 31.64
CA LEU A 160 -4.72 2.51 31.04
C LEU A 160 -4.46 1.21 31.85
N ASP A 161 -4.72 1.24 33.17
CA ASP A 161 -4.42 0.13 34.11
C ASP A 161 -2.92 -0.27 34.22
N ILE A 162 -2.02 0.42 33.51
CA ILE A 162 -0.58 0.30 33.66
C ILE A 162 -0.12 1.22 34.80
N LYS A 163 0.79 0.73 35.64
CA LYS A 163 1.32 1.48 36.80
C LYS A 163 2.85 1.60 36.73
N GLY A 164 3.38 2.65 37.36
CA GLY A 164 4.82 2.81 37.57
C GLY A 164 5.57 3.21 36.30
N ALA A 165 6.76 2.64 36.09
CA ALA A 165 7.68 3.07 35.02
C ALA A 165 7.08 2.91 33.61
N ASP A 166 6.25 1.90 33.38
CA ASP A 166 5.61 1.68 32.08
C ASP A 166 4.52 2.72 31.79
N ALA A 167 3.79 3.19 32.81
CA ALA A 167 2.82 4.26 32.67
C ALA A 167 3.49 5.59 32.33
N THR A 168 4.60 5.91 33.01
CA THR A 168 5.41 7.10 32.72
C THR A 168 5.87 7.12 31.26
N LYS A 169 6.28 5.97 30.72
CA LYS A 169 6.72 5.85 29.32
C LYS A 169 5.58 5.99 28.34
N VAL A 170 4.43 5.37 28.58
CA VAL A 170 3.25 5.54 27.72
C VAL A 170 2.84 7.01 27.71
N ILE A 171 2.83 7.68 28.87
CA ILE A 171 2.54 9.13 28.96
C ILE A 171 3.56 9.95 28.17
N LEU A 172 4.86 9.66 28.30
CA LEU A 172 5.92 10.35 27.55
C LEU A 172 5.74 10.16 26.04
N VAL A 173 5.54 8.92 25.57
CA VAL A 173 5.36 8.63 24.14
C VAL A 173 4.10 9.30 23.61
N VAL A 174 2.96 9.18 24.28
CA VAL A 174 1.72 9.85 23.88
C VAL A 174 1.92 11.38 23.85
N GLY A 175 2.53 11.95 24.87
CA GLY A 175 2.79 13.39 24.95
C GLY A 175 3.71 13.90 23.83
N ILE A 176 4.79 13.19 23.53
CA ILE A 176 5.76 13.58 22.51
C ILE A 176 5.20 13.41 21.11
N MET A 177 4.50 12.32 20.84
CA MET A 177 3.83 12.13 19.55
C MET A 177 2.71 13.15 19.34
N THR A 178 2.05 13.59 20.41
CA THR A 178 1.11 14.73 20.37
C THR A 178 1.80 16.03 19.95
N LEU A 179 2.99 16.31 20.50
CA LEU A 179 3.78 17.49 20.13
C LEU A 179 4.31 17.41 18.70
N HIS A 180 4.71 16.23 18.25
CA HIS A 180 5.14 15.98 16.86
C HIS A 180 4.02 16.32 15.87
N SER A 181 2.83 15.76 16.10
CA SER A 181 1.63 15.99 15.31
C SER A 181 1.19 17.47 15.24
N PHE A 182 1.61 18.32 16.18
CA PHE A 182 1.42 19.77 16.09
C PHE A 182 2.21 20.39 14.92
N GLY A 183 3.46 19.97 14.74
CA GLY A 183 4.33 20.44 13.67
C GLY A 183 3.81 20.04 12.29
N GLU A 184 3.40 18.79 12.14
CA GLU A 184 2.82 18.28 10.90
C GLU A 184 1.51 18.97 10.54
N GLY A 185 0.61 19.16 11.52
CA GLY A 185 -0.62 19.92 11.34
C GLY A 185 -0.34 21.34 10.83
N SER A 186 0.70 21.98 11.38
CA SER A 186 1.12 23.31 10.95
C SER A 186 1.59 23.34 9.49
N GLY A 187 2.45 22.39 9.09
CA GLY A 187 2.95 22.27 7.72
C GLY A 187 1.84 22.00 6.71
N VAL A 188 0.91 21.09 7.04
CA VAL A 188 -0.27 20.81 6.21
C VAL A 188 -1.14 22.05 6.06
N GLY A 189 -1.44 22.75 7.16
CA GLY A 189 -2.23 23.99 7.11
C GLY A 189 -1.61 25.05 6.20
N VAL A 190 -0.29 25.27 6.32
CA VAL A 190 0.46 26.19 5.45
C VAL A 190 0.40 25.75 3.98
N SER A 191 0.48 24.45 3.69
CA SER A 191 0.45 23.93 2.32
C SER A 191 -0.86 24.17 1.56
N PHE A 192 -1.96 24.42 2.29
CA PHE A 192 -3.24 24.82 1.71
C PHE A 192 -3.32 26.31 1.34
N ALA A 193 -2.34 27.13 1.74
CA ALA A 193 -2.31 28.55 1.46
C ALA A 193 -1.71 28.85 0.06
N GLY A 194 -2.01 30.05 -0.48
CA GLY A 194 -1.47 30.50 -1.76
C GLY A 194 -2.21 29.99 -3.00
N SER A 195 -1.72 30.37 -4.19
CA SER A 195 -2.42 30.21 -5.47
C SER A 195 -2.61 28.76 -5.94
N LYS A 196 -1.84 27.80 -5.43
CA LYS A 196 -2.00 26.35 -5.72
C LYS A 196 -2.52 25.55 -4.52
N GLY A 197 -3.03 26.24 -3.51
CA GLY A 197 -3.28 25.70 -2.17
C GLY A 197 -4.16 24.45 -2.11
N LEU A 198 -5.21 24.34 -2.96
CA LEU A 198 -6.07 23.16 -2.94
C LEU A 198 -5.31 21.89 -3.37
N SER A 199 -4.63 21.97 -4.52
CA SER A 199 -3.92 20.83 -5.11
C SER A 199 -2.70 20.43 -4.28
N GLN A 200 -1.91 21.42 -3.83
CA GLN A 200 -0.74 21.20 -3.00
C GLN A 200 -1.14 20.68 -1.62
N GLY A 201 -2.14 21.30 -0.98
CA GLY A 201 -2.58 20.89 0.35
C GLY A 201 -3.19 19.48 0.39
N ILE A 202 -3.96 19.08 -0.63
CA ILE A 202 -4.46 17.70 -0.73
C ILE A 202 -3.31 16.70 -0.89
N LEU A 203 -2.31 17.02 -1.73
CA LEU A 203 -1.14 16.17 -1.95
C LEU A 203 -0.34 16.00 -0.65
N VAL A 204 -0.02 17.10 0.03
CA VAL A 204 0.72 17.09 1.30
C VAL A 204 -0.05 16.37 2.40
N THR A 205 -1.36 16.63 2.51
CA THR A 205 -2.23 15.91 3.46
C THR A 205 -2.20 14.41 3.22
N LEU A 206 -2.26 13.96 1.97
CA LEU A 206 -2.25 12.54 1.65
C LEU A 206 -0.88 11.90 1.95
N ALA A 207 0.20 12.59 1.61
CA ALA A 207 1.55 12.13 1.92
C ALA A 207 1.72 11.93 3.43
N ILE A 208 1.29 12.92 4.23
CA ILE A 208 1.34 12.84 5.69
C ILE A 208 0.34 11.80 6.23
N ALA A 209 -0.84 11.63 5.63
CA ALA A 209 -1.77 10.58 6.03
C ALA A 209 -1.19 9.17 5.85
N VAL A 210 -0.38 8.96 4.81
CA VAL A 210 0.34 7.70 4.62
C VAL A 210 1.51 7.59 5.61
N HIS A 211 2.23 8.68 5.87
CA HIS A 211 3.29 8.75 6.89
C HIS A 211 2.77 8.45 8.31
N ASN A 212 1.57 8.91 8.64
CA ASN A 212 0.89 8.68 9.91
C ASN A 212 0.63 7.20 10.20
N ILE A 213 0.51 6.34 9.18
CA ILE A 213 0.26 4.89 9.40
C ILE A 213 1.48 4.24 10.08
N PRO A 214 2.72 4.36 9.55
CA PRO A 214 3.95 4.00 10.27
C PRO A 214 4.09 4.63 11.65
N GLU A 215 3.71 5.90 11.84
CA GLU A 215 3.79 6.53 13.15
C GLU A 215 2.82 5.94 14.17
N GLY A 216 1.57 5.75 13.76
CA GLY A 216 0.57 5.08 14.57
C GLY A 216 0.94 3.63 14.87
N LEU A 217 1.66 2.98 13.96
CA LEU A 217 2.26 1.67 14.20
C LEU A 217 3.34 1.77 15.28
N ALA A 218 4.22 2.78 15.24
CA ALA A 218 5.24 3.02 16.26
C ALA A 218 4.63 3.29 17.64
N VAL A 219 3.59 4.13 17.72
CA VAL A 219 2.82 4.36 18.97
C VAL A 219 2.21 3.04 19.45
N SER A 220 1.53 2.32 18.57
CA SER A 220 0.87 1.07 18.91
C SER A 220 1.84 -0.03 19.32
N MET A 221 3.05 -0.09 18.76
CA MET A 221 4.14 -0.98 19.18
C MET A 221 4.55 -0.75 20.64
N VAL A 222 4.72 0.51 21.03
CA VAL A 222 5.06 0.89 22.40
C VAL A 222 3.91 0.55 23.36
N LEU A 223 2.67 0.83 22.97
CA LEU A 223 1.49 0.56 23.80
C LEU A 223 1.26 -0.96 23.95
N ALA A 224 1.28 -1.70 22.84
CA ALA A 224 1.04 -3.14 22.81
C ALA A 224 2.12 -3.94 23.53
N SER A 225 3.40 -3.53 23.44
CA SER A 225 4.50 -4.16 24.21
C SER A 225 4.33 -4.05 25.73
N ARG A 226 3.45 -3.16 26.20
CA ARG A 226 3.12 -2.96 27.62
C ARG A 226 1.73 -3.49 27.99
N GLY A 227 1.13 -4.31 27.12
CA GLY A 227 -0.14 -4.98 27.38
C GLY A 227 -1.37 -4.12 27.14
N VAL A 228 -1.25 -2.95 26.50
CA VAL A 228 -2.43 -2.17 26.09
C VAL A 228 -3.20 -2.92 25.01
N SER A 229 -4.52 -3.02 25.17
CA SER A 229 -5.38 -3.66 24.17
C SER A 229 -5.28 -2.97 22.79
N PRO A 230 -5.40 -3.72 21.66
CA PRO A 230 -5.30 -3.15 20.32
C PRO A 230 -6.31 -2.02 20.03
N GLN A 231 -7.52 -2.12 20.61
CA GLN A 231 -8.54 -1.07 20.51
C GLN A 231 -8.09 0.22 21.18
N ASN A 232 -7.51 0.10 22.37
CA ASN A 232 -6.97 1.26 23.07
C ASN A 232 -5.74 1.81 22.33
N ALA A 233 -4.84 0.95 21.84
CA ALA A 233 -3.69 1.39 21.04
C ALA A 233 -4.14 2.19 19.79
N MET A 234 -5.18 1.73 19.10
CA MET A 234 -5.80 2.45 17.98
C MET A 234 -6.34 3.82 18.39
N ILE A 235 -7.16 3.88 19.45
CA ILE A 235 -7.75 5.14 19.92
C ILE A 235 -6.66 6.13 20.36
N TRP A 236 -5.69 5.66 21.13
CA TRP A 236 -4.59 6.49 21.60
C TRP A 236 -3.68 6.96 20.47
N SER A 237 -3.49 6.15 19.42
CA SER A 237 -2.77 6.57 18.20
C SER A 237 -3.52 7.67 17.43
N VAL A 238 -4.85 7.64 17.40
CA VAL A 238 -5.64 8.76 16.83
C VAL A 238 -5.54 9.99 17.73
N ILE A 239 -5.62 9.82 19.05
CA ILE A 239 -5.53 10.91 20.02
C ILE A 239 -4.20 11.67 19.86
N THR A 240 -3.08 10.96 19.68
CA THR A 240 -1.79 11.61 19.45
C THR A 240 -1.78 12.48 18.19
N SER A 241 -2.60 12.18 17.18
CA SER A 241 -2.67 12.97 15.94
C SER A 241 -3.80 14.00 15.89
N LEU A 242 -4.68 14.08 16.90
CA LEU A 242 -5.70 15.14 16.97
C LEU A 242 -5.17 16.58 16.96
N PRO A 243 -3.95 16.90 17.41
CA PRO A 243 -3.38 18.23 17.21
C PRO A 243 -3.28 18.63 15.73
N GLN A 244 -3.11 17.68 14.81
CA GLN A 244 -2.95 17.96 13.38
C GLN A 244 -4.12 18.82 12.84
N PRO A 245 -5.41 18.38 12.92
CA PRO A 245 -6.53 19.21 12.45
C PRO A 245 -6.78 20.47 13.28
N LEU A 246 -6.45 20.45 14.58
CA LEU A 246 -6.62 21.62 15.45
C LEU A 246 -5.70 22.76 15.06
N VAL A 247 -4.49 22.45 14.60
CA VAL A 247 -3.46 23.43 14.27
C VAL A 247 -3.46 23.77 12.77
N ALA A 248 -3.80 22.83 11.90
CA ALA A 248 -3.84 23.08 10.46
C ALA A 248 -4.77 24.23 10.06
N VAL A 249 -5.92 24.38 10.72
CA VAL A 249 -6.86 25.48 10.45
C VAL A 249 -6.26 26.86 10.77
N PRO A 250 -5.77 27.14 11.99
CA PRO A 250 -5.12 28.42 12.27
C PRO A 250 -3.83 28.61 11.47
N SER A 251 -3.07 27.55 11.16
CA SER A 251 -1.90 27.66 10.28
C SER A 251 -2.25 28.02 8.85
N PHE A 252 -3.36 27.54 8.31
CA PHE A 252 -3.88 27.96 7.01
C PHE A 252 -4.30 29.43 7.02
N ILE A 253 -5.00 29.88 8.06
CA ILE A 253 -5.46 31.28 8.20
C ILE A 253 -4.28 32.24 8.39
N CYS A 254 -3.27 31.83 9.17
CA CYS A 254 -2.12 32.64 9.58
C CYS A 254 -0.81 32.10 8.97
N ALA A 255 -0.82 31.71 7.70
CA ALA A 255 0.28 30.97 7.06
C ALA A 255 1.65 31.66 7.18
N ASP A 256 1.74 32.98 7.02
CA ASP A 256 3.00 33.71 7.16
C ASP A 256 3.59 33.65 8.58
N ALA A 257 2.75 33.73 9.61
CA ALA A 257 3.19 33.64 11.00
C ALA A 257 3.69 32.24 11.34
N PHE A 258 2.98 31.20 10.90
CA PHE A 258 3.39 29.82 11.11
C PHE A 258 4.65 29.49 10.32
N ASN A 259 4.78 29.93 9.07
CA ASN A 259 5.99 29.75 8.26
C ASN A 259 7.26 30.22 8.97
N LYS A 260 7.21 31.38 9.64
CA LYS A 260 8.35 31.92 10.39
C LYS A 260 8.68 31.13 11.66
N PHE A 261 7.69 30.48 12.25
CA PHE A 261 7.84 29.69 13.49
C PHE A 261 8.21 28.22 13.22
N LEU A 262 7.86 27.69 12.05
CA LEU A 262 8.09 26.30 11.65
C LEU A 262 9.53 25.81 11.91
N PRO A 263 10.61 26.54 11.55
CA PRO A 263 11.98 26.05 11.76
C PRO A 263 12.30 25.71 13.22
N PHE A 264 11.83 26.53 14.16
CA PHE A 264 12.00 26.25 15.59
C PHE A 264 11.11 25.10 16.04
N ALA A 265 9.85 25.09 15.62
CA ALA A 265 8.86 24.08 16.04
C ALA A 265 9.23 22.67 15.57
N THR A 266 9.62 22.49 14.31
CA THR A 266 10.03 21.18 13.76
C THR A 266 11.34 20.71 14.39
N GLY A 267 12.30 21.61 14.59
CA GLY A 267 13.52 21.32 15.35
C GLY A 267 13.22 20.88 16.79
N PHE A 268 12.32 21.57 17.48
CA PHE A 268 11.88 21.21 18.83
C PHE A 268 11.26 19.81 18.90
N ALA A 269 10.36 19.48 17.97
CA ALA A 269 9.76 18.15 17.87
C ALA A 269 10.81 17.06 17.61
N ALA A 270 11.73 17.28 16.66
CA ALA A 270 12.82 16.36 16.36
C ALA A 270 13.73 16.13 17.58
N GLY A 271 14.07 17.19 18.33
CA GLY A 271 14.84 17.09 19.57
C GLY A 271 14.17 16.24 20.64
N CYS A 272 12.84 16.39 20.82
CA CYS A 272 12.05 15.58 21.74
C CYS A 272 12.08 14.09 21.35
N MET A 273 11.86 13.78 20.07
CA MET A 273 11.80 12.41 19.56
C MET A 273 13.16 11.71 19.59
N ILE A 274 14.23 12.37 19.15
CA ILE A 274 15.59 11.81 19.20
C ILE A 274 15.95 11.45 20.65
N TRP A 275 15.67 12.36 21.59
CA TRP A 275 15.95 12.08 23.01
C TRP A 275 15.17 10.87 23.50
N MET A 276 13.87 10.77 23.18
CA MET A 276 13.03 9.62 23.56
C MET A 276 13.52 8.30 22.99
N VAL A 277 13.90 8.28 21.72
CA VAL A 277 14.38 7.06 21.08
C VAL A 277 15.64 6.56 21.79
N MET A 278 16.58 7.46 22.06
CA MET A 278 17.86 7.13 22.66
C MET A 278 17.75 6.76 24.15
N ALA A 279 16.89 7.43 24.90
CA ALA A 279 16.81 7.28 26.34
C ALA A 279 15.75 6.26 26.81
N GLU A 280 14.69 6.02 26.02
CA GLU A 280 13.57 5.18 26.43
C GLU A 280 13.34 4.00 25.47
N VAL A 281 13.10 4.27 24.18
CA VAL A 281 12.57 3.25 23.25
C VAL A 281 13.59 2.18 22.90
N LEU A 282 14.81 2.57 22.51
CA LEU A 282 15.88 1.61 22.20
C LEU A 282 16.34 0.82 23.44
N PRO A 283 16.63 1.46 24.59
CA PRO A 283 16.98 0.74 25.81
C PRO A 283 15.93 -0.27 26.25
N ASP A 284 14.63 0.03 26.08
CA ASP A 284 13.57 -0.94 26.37
C ASP A 284 13.52 -2.09 25.37
N GLY A 285 13.73 -1.82 24.07
CA GLY A 285 13.85 -2.88 23.07
C GLY A 285 14.96 -3.88 23.41
N PHE A 286 16.11 -3.38 23.88
CA PHE A 286 17.25 -4.22 24.25
C PHE A 286 17.06 -5.04 25.52
N LYS A 287 16.06 -4.73 26.37
CA LYS A 287 15.72 -5.55 27.54
C LYS A 287 14.96 -6.81 27.15
N GLU A 288 14.09 -6.69 26.14
CA GLU A 288 13.17 -7.75 25.75
C GLU A 288 13.70 -8.64 24.60
N SER A 289 14.62 -8.12 23.79
CA SER A 289 15.17 -8.81 22.62
C SER A 289 16.66 -8.59 22.43
N SER A 290 17.29 -9.45 21.62
CA SER A 290 18.72 -9.32 21.34
C SER A 290 19.05 -7.97 20.67
N PRO A 291 20.16 -7.30 21.05
CA PRO A 291 20.52 -6.00 20.49
C PRO A 291 20.63 -5.98 18.96
N SER A 292 21.10 -7.07 18.35
CA SER A 292 21.21 -7.14 16.88
C SER A 292 19.85 -7.17 16.19
N GLN A 293 18.86 -7.88 16.75
CA GLN A 293 17.49 -7.93 16.20
C GLN A 293 16.81 -6.56 16.31
N VAL A 294 16.93 -5.91 17.47
CA VAL A 294 16.35 -4.56 17.70
C VAL A 294 17.01 -3.53 16.77
N ALA A 295 18.34 -3.53 16.66
CA ALA A 295 19.06 -2.62 15.76
C ALA A 295 18.75 -2.89 14.29
N SER A 296 18.61 -4.15 13.87
CA SER A 296 18.22 -4.51 12.51
C SER A 296 16.79 -4.03 12.20
N ALA A 297 15.86 -4.20 13.15
CA ALA A 297 14.48 -3.74 13.01
C ALA A 297 14.39 -2.20 12.91
N ALA A 298 15.16 -1.49 13.74
CA ALA A 298 15.30 -0.03 13.66
C ALA A 298 15.86 0.41 12.31
N THR A 299 16.94 -0.23 11.84
CA THR A 299 17.60 0.12 10.58
C THR A 299 16.69 -0.11 9.38
N LEU A 300 15.98 -1.25 9.35
CA LEU A 300 15.02 -1.55 8.30
C LEU A 300 13.85 -0.56 8.29
N SER A 301 13.41 -0.12 9.47
CA SER A 301 12.33 0.86 9.59
C SER A 301 12.78 2.26 9.15
N VAL A 302 14.01 2.68 9.47
CA VAL A 302 14.60 3.91 8.92
C VAL A 302 14.65 3.83 7.40
N ALA A 303 15.22 2.76 6.84
CA ALA A 303 15.32 2.59 5.39
C ALA A 303 13.95 2.58 4.70
N PHE A 304 12.94 2.00 5.36
CA PHE A 304 11.56 2.02 4.87
C PHE A 304 10.97 3.43 4.87
N MET A 305 11.15 4.19 5.95
CA MET A 305 10.66 5.57 6.05
C MET A 305 11.36 6.49 5.05
N GLU A 306 12.68 6.37 4.90
CA GLU A 306 13.45 7.13 3.89
C GLU A 306 13.03 6.78 2.46
N ALA A 307 12.78 5.50 2.17
CA ALA A 307 12.26 5.09 0.87
C ALA A 307 10.86 5.67 0.61
N LEU A 308 10.03 5.74 1.65
CA LEU A 308 8.69 6.36 1.58
C LEU A 308 8.79 7.89 1.40
N GLY A 309 9.68 8.55 2.13
CA GLY A 309 9.95 9.99 2.00
C GLY A 309 10.49 10.35 0.62
N ALA A 310 11.50 9.62 0.13
CA ALA A 310 12.06 9.80 -1.22
C ALA A 310 11.01 9.58 -2.32
N LEU A 311 10.11 8.61 -2.14
CA LEU A 311 8.98 8.39 -3.04
C LEU A 311 8.07 9.62 -3.09
N PHE A 312 7.72 10.20 -1.93
CA PHE A 312 6.87 11.40 -1.86
C PHE A 312 7.56 12.67 -2.36
N GLU A 313 8.83 12.88 -2.03
CA GLU A 313 9.60 14.03 -2.47
C GLU A 313 9.68 14.04 -4.01
N HIS A 314 9.90 12.87 -4.61
CA HIS A 314 9.88 12.72 -6.06
C HIS A 314 8.52 13.11 -6.68
N PHE A 315 7.40 12.81 -6.03
CA PHE A 315 6.07 13.26 -6.47
C PHE A 315 5.87 14.77 -6.30
N SER A 316 6.44 15.38 -5.25
CA SER A 316 6.25 16.80 -4.94
C SER A 316 7.05 17.76 -5.82
N HIS A 317 8.24 17.33 -6.29
CA HIS A 317 9.25 18.24 -6.80
C HIS A 317 9.38 18.27 -8.34
N ASN A 318 8.92 17.21 -9.03
CA ASN A 318 9.16 17.00 -10.46
C ASN A 318 7.91 16.89 -11.34
N TYR A 319 6.70 16.91 -10.76
CA TYR A 319 5.53 16.46 -11.51
C TYR A 319 4.36 17.45 -11.57
N SER A 320 3.65 17.36 -12.68
CA SER A 320 2.43 18.10 -12.96
C SER A 320 1.30 17.62 -12.05
N GLN A 321 0.21 18.39 -11.90
CA GLN A 321 -0.97 17.94 -11.14
C GLN A 321 -1.54 16.60 -11.69
N GLU A 322 -1.20 16.23 -12.93
CA GLU A 322 -1.57 14.97 -13.58
C GLU A 322 -0.95 13.74 -12.90
N ASP A 323 0.36 13.75 -12.61
CA ASP A 323 1.04 12.58 -12.07
C ASP A 323 0.71 12.35 -10.58
N ALA A 324 0.45 13.44 -9.85
CA ALA A 324 -0.09 13.36 -8.48
C ALA A 324 -1.47 12.67 -8.45
N SER A 325 -2.31 12.91 -9.47
CA SER A 325 -3.58 12.19 -9.64
C SER A 325 -3.36 10.72 -9.98
N GLY A 326 -2.29 10.42 -10.74
CA GLY A 326 -1.84 9.06 -11.04
C GLY A 326 -1.45 8.26 -9.80
N PHE A 327 -0.67 8.88 -8.91
CA PHE A 327 -0.30 8.30 -7.62
C PHE A 327 -1.52 8.02 -6.72
N PHE A 328 -2.45 8.98 -6.63
CA PHE A 328 -3.67 8.80 -5.83
C PHE A 328 -4.49 7.60 -6.33
N VAL A 329 -4.65 7.49 -7.64
CA VAL A 329 -5.35 6.35 -8.27
C VAL A 329 -4.59 5.04 -8.02
N SER A 330 -3.26 5.06 -8.03
CA SER A 330 -2.44 3.87 -7.75
C SER A 330 -2.64 3.37 -6.32
N LEU A 331 -2.69 4.27 -5.34
CA LEU A 331 -2.94 3.92 -3.94
C LEU A 331 -4.33 3.31 -3.73
N LEU A 332 -5.35 3.90 -4.36
CA LEU A 332 -6.73 3.38 -4.32
C LEU A 332 -6.88 2.00 -4.98
N PHE A 333 -6.10 1.74 -6.02
CA PHE A 333 -6.03 0.43 -6.66
C PHE A 333 -5.49 -0.63 -5.70
N GLY A 334 -4.51 -0.28 -4.87
CA GLY A 334 -3.96 -1.17 -3.86
C GLY A 334 -4.90 -1.49 -2.70
N LEU A 335 -5.90 -0.64 -2.45
CA LEU A 335 -6.91 -0.89 -1.42
C LEU A 335 -7.88 -2.03 -1.80
N GLY A 336 -8.13 -2.22 -3.11
CA GLY A 336 -9.08 -3.20 -3.63
C GLY A 336 -8.80 -4.64 -3.16
N PRO A 337 -7.57 -5.17 -3.34
CA PRO A 337 -7.22 -6.50 -2.85
C PRO A 337 -7.33 -6.66 -1.32
N LEU A 338 -6.96 -5.64 -0.54
CA LEU A 338 -7.12 -5.70 0.91
C LEU A 338 -8.60 -5.82 1.29
N LEU A 339 -9.46 -4.97 0.74
CA LEU A 339 -10.91 -5.00 0.98
C LEU A 339 -11.54 -6.32 0.54
N GLY A 340 -11.13 -6.85 -0.61
CA GLY A 340 -11.58 -8.14 -1.11
C GLY A 340 -11.19 -9.30 -0.19
N GLY A 341 -9.99 -9.26 0.38
CA GLY A 341 -9.52 -10.24 1.37
C GLY A 341 -10.31 -10.17 2.69
N VAL A 342 -10.52 -8.96 3.22
CA VAL A 342 -11.31 -8.72 4.44
C VAL A 342 -12.74 -9.21 4.26
N ALA A 343 -13.41 -8.81 3.17
CA ALA A 343 -14.78 -9.20 2.89
C ALA A 343 -14.93 -10.71 2.77
N LEU A 344 -13.99 -11.37 2.07
CA LEU A 344 -13.98 -12.82 1.96
C LEU A 344 -13.81 -13.48 3.33
N VAL A 345 -12.81 -13.08 4.12
CA VAL A 345 -12.55 -13.70 5.42
C VAL A 345 -13.73 -13.50 6.37
N ALA A 346 -14.31 -12.29 6.42
CA ALA A 346 -15.52 -12.02 7.20
C ALA A 346 -16.68 -12.95 6.79
N PHE A 347 -16.90 -13.11 5.48
CA PHE A 347 -17.89 -14.04 4.96
C PHE A 347 -17.58 -15.49 5.34
N CYS A 348 -16.33 -15.93 5.26
CA CYS A 348 -15.96 -17.29 5.61
C CYS A 348 -16.15 -17.61 7.09
N LEU A 349 -15.80 -16.66 7.97
CA LEU A 349 -15.99 -16.80 9.42
C LEU A 349 -17.48 -16.81 9.79
N ALA A 350 -18.28 -15.96 9.16
CA ALA A 350 -19.73 -15.90 9.38
C ALA A 350 -20.45 -17.21 8.97
N PHE A 351 -20.07 -17.79 7.83
CA PHE A 351 -20.76 -18.95 7.25
C PHE A 351 -20.05 -20.29 7.47
N ARG A 352 -18.93 -20.32 8.20
CA ARG A 352 -18.11 -21.52 8.49
C ARG A 352 -17.84 -22.36 7.23
N LEU A 353 -17.34 -21.70 6.19
CA LEU A 353 -17.14 -22.32 4.88
C LEU A 353 -16.01 -23.36 4.91
N ARG A 354 -16.19 -24.45 4.14
CA ARG A 354 -15.22 -25.56 4.08
C ARG A 354 -14.13 -25.31 3.04
N HIS A 355 -12.92 -25.84 3.27
CA HIS A 355 -11.75 -25.73 2.38
C HIS A 355 -12.07 -25.95 0.89
N ALA A 356 -12.85 -27.00 0.56
CA ALA A 356 -13.18 -27.33 -0.83
C ALA A 356 -13.96 -26.23 -1.56
N PHE A 357 -14.86 -25.53 -0.85
CA PHE A 357 -15.60 -24.41 -1.41
C PHE A 357 -14.68 -23.21 -1.67
N LEU A 358 -13.82 -22.86 -0.73
CA LEU A 358 -12.90 -21.73 -0.84
C LEU A 358 -11.90 -21.90 -1.97
N THR A 359 -11.31 -23.09 -2.09
CA THR A 359 -10.41 -23.40 -3.20
C THR A 359 -11.13 -23.41 -4.56
N GLY A 360 -12.40 -23.82 -4.59
CA GLY A 360 -13.24 -23.71 -5.78
C GLY A 360 -13.49 -22.26 -6.17
N MET A 361 -13.88 -21.43 -5.18
CA MET A 361 -14.12 -19.99 -5.35
C MET A 361 -12.87 -19.26 -5.87
N ALA A 362 -11.70 -19.49 -5.25
CA ALA A 362 -10.43 -18.95 -5.71
C ALA A 362 -10.18 -19.25 -7.20
N SER A 363 -10.46 -20.49 -7.61
CA SER A 363 -10.22 -20.96 -8.97
C SER A 363 -11.22 -20.35 -9.96
N GLY A 364 -12.48 -20.19 -9.58
CA GLY A 364 -13.48 -19.50 -10.38
C GLY A 364 -13.13 -18.03 -10.60
N ILE A 365 -12.66 -17.34 -9.56
CA ILE A 365 -12.21 -15.95 -9.66
C ILE A 365 -11.00 -15.84 -10.59
N ALA A 366 -9.98 -16.69 -10.38
CA ALA A 366 -8.77 -16.64 -11.17
C ALA A 366 -8.98 -16.99 -12.65
N PHE A 367 -9.92 -17.90 -12.94
CA PHE A 367 -10.35 -18.17 -14.31
C PHE A 367 -10.90 -16.92 -14.99
N VAL A 368 -11.75 -16.16 -14.30
CA VAL A 368 -12.30 -14.91 -14.84
C VAL A 368 -11.19 -13.88 -15.03
N LEU A 369 -10.31 -13.69 -14.05
CA LEU A 369 -9.17 -12.76 -14.17
C LEU A 369 -8.27 -13.10 -15.38
N GLY A 370 -7.89 -14.37 -15.53
CA GLY A 370 -7.05 -14.82 -16.64
C GLY A 370 -7.74 -14.83 -18.01
N ALA A 371 -9.07 -14.91 -18.06
CA ALA A 371 -9.82 -14.94 -19.32
C ALA A 371 -10.30 -13.55 -19.78
N TRP A 372 -10.56 -12.63 -18.85
CA TRP A 372 -11.25 -11.37 -19.14
C TRP A 372 -10.49 -10.49 -20.14
N ARG A 373 -9.21 -10.18 -19.88
CA ARG A 373 -8.43 -9.30 -20.78
C ARG A 373 -8.14 -9.95 -22.13
N PRO A 374 -7.70 -11.21 -22.24
CA PRO A 374 -7.54 -11.85 -23.55
C PRO A 374 -8.83 -11.86 -24.38
N LEU A 375 -9.98 -12.14 -23.74
CA LEU A 375 -11.27 -12.11 -24.43
C LEU A 375 -11.64 -10.69 -24.91
N GLN A 376 -11.33 -9.67 -24.11
CA GLN A 376 -11.52 -8.27 -24.49
C GLN A 376 -10.67 -7.90 -25.72
N LEU A 377 -9.38 -8.22 -25.71
CA LEU A 377 -8.45 -7.90 -26.81
C LEU A 377 -8.80 -8.63 -28.11
N LEU A 378 -9.30 -9.87 -28.00
CA LEU A 378 -9.80 -10.62 -29.14
C LEU A 378 -11.10 -10.03 -29.70
N SER A 379 -12.01 -9.62 -28.81
CA SER A 379 -13.29 -8.99 -29.22
C SER A 379 -13.10 -7.61 -29.82
N SER A 380 -12.06 -6.88 -29.43
CA SER A 380 -11.72 -5.56 -29.99
C SER A 380 -10.79 -5.63 -31.21
N SER A 381 -10.41 -6.84 -31.64
CA SER A 381 -9.43 -7.09 -32.72
C SER A 381 -8.08 -6.38 -32.51
N LYS A 382 -7.70 -6.04 -31.27
CA LYS A 382 -6.43 -5.37 -30.94
C LYS A 382 -5.24 -6.32 -31.02
N MET A 383 -5.47 -7.61 -30.74
CA MET A 383 -4.44 -8.64 -30.79
C MET A 383 -4.95 -9.86 -31.58
N GLY A 384 -4.12 -10.36 -32.50
CA GLY A 384 -4.43 -11.56 -33.26
C GLY A 384 -4.46 -12.81 -32.38
N ILE A 385 -5.20 -13.84 -32.80
CA ILE A 385 -5.36 -15.08 -32.02
C ILE A 385 -4.02 -15.80 -31.81
N LEU A 386 -3.10 -15.74 -32.78
CA LEU A 386 -1.80 -16.40 -32.71
C LEU A 386 -0.87 -15.78 -31.64
N PRO A 387 -0.58 -14.46 -31.65
CA PRO A 387 0.16 -13.81 -30.57
C PRO A 387 -0.47 -14.01 -29.19
N LEU A 388 -1.81 -13.93 -29.12
CA LEU A 388 -2.54 -14.11 -27.87
C LEU A 388 -2.36 -15.52 -27.29
N MET A 389 -2.49 -16.55 -28.12
CA MET A 389 -2.27 -17.94 -27.71
C MET A 389 -0.82 -18.20 -27.33
N PHE A 390 0.13 -17.62 -28.05
CA PHE A 390 1.56 -17.72 -27.74
C PHE A 390 1.86 -17.13 -26.35
N LEU A 391 1.47 -15.88 -26.09
CA LEU A 391 1.72 -15.20 -24.81
C LEU A 391 1.05 -15.91 -23.62
N LEU A 392 -0.19 -16.38 -23.80
CA LEU A 392 -0.87 -17.18 -22.78
C LEU A 392 -0.11 -18.48 -22.48
N GLY A 393 0.40 -19.15 -23.52
CA GLY A 393 1.20 -20.36 -23.38
C GLY A 393 2.53 -20.11 -22.67
N VAL A 394 3.25 -19.06 -23.05
CA VAL A 394 4.53 -18.68 -22.42
C VAL A 394 4.31 -18.30 -20.95
N GLY A 395 3.28 -17.51 -20.65
CA GLY A 395 2.92 -17.17 -19.27
C GLY A 395 2.54 -18.38 -18.42
N ALA A 396 1.77 -19.31 -19.00
CA ALA A 396 1.43 -20.57 -18.36
C ALA A 396 2.70 -21.41 -18.08
N ALA A 397 3.60 -21.53 -19.04
CA ALA A 397 4.86 -22.26 -18.85
C ALA A 397 5.73 -21.62 -17.77
N PHE A 398 5.84 -20.28 -17.74
CA PHE A 398 6.64 -19.53 -16.77
C PHE A 398 6.27 -19.84 -15.32
N ILE A 399 4.98 -20.00 -15.03
CA ILE A 399 4.50 -20.37 -13.68
C ILE A 399 4.50 -21.89 -13.46
N HIS A 400 4.17 -22.68 -14.49
CA HIS A 400 4.04 -24.13 -14.38
C HIS A 400 5.38 -24.84 -14.14
N VAL A 401 6.44 -24.43 -14.85
CA VAL A 401 7.76 -25.09 -14.78
C VAL A 401 8.33 -25.02 -13.35
N PRO A 402 8.47 -23.85 -12.70
CA PRO A 402 8.92 -23.78 -11.31
C PRO A 402 8.02 -24.57 -10.35
N THR A 403 6.69 -24.49 -10.55
CA THR A 403 5.71 -25.21 -9.72
C THR A 403 5.91 -26.72 -9.80
N SER A 404 6.13 -27.25 -11.01
CA SER A 404 6.34 -28.67 -11.25
C SER A 404 7.65 -29.17 -10.61
N ILE A 405 8.73 -28.38 -10.69
CA ILE A 405 10.03 -28.70 -10.08
C ILE A 405 9.87 -28.75 -8.56
N LEU A 406 9.30 -27.70 -7.97
CA LEU A 406 9.20 -27.56 -6.52
C LEU A 406 8.29 -28.61 -5.86
N THR A 407 7.25 -29.06 -6.59
CA THR A 407 6.35 -30.13 -6.13
C THR A 407 6.94 -31.53 -6.34
N ASN A 408 7.64 -31.79 -7.46
CA ASN A 408 8.26 -33.08 -7.73
C ASN A 408 9.51 -33.35 -6.86
N SER A 409 10.36 -32.35 -6.64
CA SER A 409 11.55 -32.49 -5.78
C SER A 409 11.20 -32.86 -4.34
N ARG A 410 10.01 -32.48 -3.84
CA ARG A 410 9.53 -32.87 -2.51
C ARG A 410 8.93 -34.28 -2.46
N LEU A 411 8.32 -34.75 -3.55
CA LEU A 411 7.81 -36.12 -3.63
C LEU A 411 8.98 -37.13 -3.61
N HIS A 412 10.07 -36.79 -4.32
CA HIS A 412 11.29 -37.61 -4.38
C HIS A 412 12.10 -37.60 -3.07
N ARG A 413 12.02 -36.50 -2.30
CA ARG A 413 12.68 -36.36 -0.99
C ARG A 413 11.96 -37.10 0.14
N LYS A 414 10.72 -37.54 -0.08
CA LYS A 414 9.95 -38.34 0.89
C LYS A 414 10.24 -39.84 0.77
N THR A 415 10.82 -40.28 -0.36
CA THR A 415 11.26 -41.67 -0.62
C THR A 415 12.73 -41.92 -0.29
N SER A 416 13.54 -40.88 -0.08
CA SER A 416 14.93 -41.00 0.36
C SER A 416 15.02 -40.62 1.83
N GLY A 417 15.08 -41.63 2.70
CA GLY A 417 15.38 -41.45 4.11
C GLY A 417 16.75 -40.83 4.31
N ASN A 418 16.84 -40.00 5.35
CA ASN A 418 18.00 -39.38 5.98
C ASN A 418 18.49 -38.02 5.46
N THR A 419 18.35 -37.05 6.38
CA THR A 419 19.19 -35.87 6.60
C THR A 419 19.28 -34.81 5.50
N LEU A 420 18.39 -33.82 5.59
CA LEU A 420 18.85 -32.43 5.58
C LEU A 420 17.97 -31.58 6.51
N SER A 421 18.44 -31.42 7.73
CA SER A 421 17.98 -30.40 8.66
C SER A 421 18.47 -29.01 8.22
N SER A 422 17.54 -28.05 8.24
CA SER A 422 17.76 -26.69 8.77
C SER A 422 18.66 -25.71 7.99
N VAL A 423 18.01 -24.87 7.17
CA VAL A 423 18.34 -23.42 7.16
C VAL A 423 17.12 -22.55 7.54
N THR A 424 15.87 -23.07 7.50
CA THR A 424 14.69 -22.30 7.99
C THR A 424 13.63 -23.11 8.74
N GLY A 425 13.80 -24.42 9.00
CA GLY A 425 12.94 -25.17 9.94
C GLY A 425 11.44 -25.32 9.62
N VAL A 426 10.88 -24.68 8.59
CA VAL A 426 9.42 -24.72 8.32
C VAL A 426 9.05 -25.82 7.31
N THR A 427 8.38 -26.87 7.78
CA THR A 427 7.80 -27.93 6.94
C THR A 427 6.46 -27.48 6.32
N VAL A 428 6.52 -26.80 5.18
CA VAL A 428 5.31 -26.33 4.48
C VAL A 428 4.57 -27.47 3.77
N SER A 429 3.26 -27.60 3.94
CA SER A 429 2.45 -28.62 3.26
C SER A 429 2.42 -28.43 1.74
N ALA A 430 2.17 -29.50 0.97
CA ALA A 430 2.05 -29.40 -0.50
C ALA A 430 0.86 -28.54 -0.96
N LEU A 431 -0.17 -28.41 -0.11
CA LEU A 431 -1.32 -27.55 -0.38
C LEU A 431 -0.97 -26.07 -0.13
N THR A 432 -0.27 -25.81 0.97
CA THR A 432 0.21 -24.46 1.33
C THR A 432 1.24 -23.94 0.32
N LEU A 433 2.11 -24.80 -0.18
CA LEU A 433 3.05 -24.42 -1.24
C LEU A 433 2.32 -24.05 -2.54
N GLN A 434 1.31 -24.84 -2.92
CA GLN A 434 0.49 -24.57 -4.10
C GLN A 434 -0.28 -23.24 -3.96
N SER A 435 -0.81 -22.94 -2.76
CA SER A 435 -1.50 -21.68 -2.52
C SER A 435 -0.54 -20.49 -2.58
N VAL A 436 0.68 -20.60 -2.05
CA VAL A 436 1.72 -19.55 -2.15
C VAL A 436 2.11 -19.30 -3.62
N LEU A 437 2.32 -20.35 -4.41
CA LEU A 437 2.60 -20.21 -5.84
C LEU A 437 1.42 -19.59 -6.61
N SER A 438 0.19 -19.91 -6.22
CA SER A 438 -1.01 -19.28 -6.77
C SER A 438 -1.09 -17.78 -6.41
N CYS A 439 -0.67 -17.40 -5.20
CA CYS A 439 -0.54 -15.99 -4.81
C CYS A 439 0.51 -15.28 -5.67
N ALA A 440 1.65 -15.91 -5.96
CA ALA A 440 2.68 -15.34 -6.83
C ALA A 440 2.15 -15.09 -8.26
N ALA A 441 1.33 -16.00 -8.81
CA ALA A 441 0.69 -15.79 -10.10
C ALA A 441 -0.30 -14.60 -10.07
N VAL A 442 -1.08 -14.44 -8.99
CA VAL A 442 -1.95 -13.27 -8.80
C VAL A 442 -1.14 -11.98 -8.60
N ALA A 443 0.01 -12.05 -7.94
CA ALA A 443 0.93 -10.91 -7.81
C ALA A 443 1.44 -10.46 -9.17
N LEU A 444 1.87 -11.39 -10.04
CA LEU A 444 2.34 -11.08 -11.39
C LEU A 444 1.22 -10.44 -12.24
N HIS A 445 -0.02 -10.91 -12.09
CA HIS A 445 -1.18 -10.27 -12.70
C HIS A 445 -1.42 -8.86 -12.16
N ALA A 446 -1.37 -8.67 -10.84
CA ALA A 446 -1.50 -7.36 -10.21
C ALA A 446 -0.39 -6.38 -10.62
N LEU A 447 0.83 -6.89 -10.82
CA LEU A 447 1.98 -6.14 -11.30
C LEU A 447 1.72 -5.60 -12.72
N ALA A 448 1.32 -6.47 -13.64
CA ALA A 448 1.02 -6.11 -15.03
C ALA A 448 -0.13 -5.10 -15.14
N GLU A 449 -1.19 -5.27 -14.36
CA GLU A 449 -2.28 -4.29 -14.31
C GLU A 449 -1.84 -2.96 -13.68
N GLY A 450 -1.01 -2.99 -12.64
CA GLY A 450 -0.49 -1.77 -12.03
C GLY A 450 0.39 -0.99 -13.01
N LEU A 451 1.22 -1.64 -13.82
CA LEU A 451 1.96 -0.97 -14.90
C LEU A 451 1.00 -0.25 -15.87
N ALA A 452 -0.04 -0.95 -16.34
CA ALA A 452 -1.06 -0.36 -17.21
C ALA A 452 -1.80 0.81 -16.56
N LEU A 453 -2.08 0.71 -15.25
CA LEU A 453 -2.70 1.79 -14.48
C LEU A 453 -1.78 2.99 -14.32
N GLY A 454 -0.48 2.78 -14.07
CA GLY A 454 0.51 3.86 -13.95
C GLY A 454 0.60 4.72 -15.20
N VAL A 455 0.44 4.12 -16.39
CA VAL A 455 0.39 4.87 -17.66
C VAL A 455 -0.99 5.51 -17.91
N ALA A 456 -2.06 4.90 -17.38
CA ALA A 456 -3.44 5.37 -17.54
C ALA A 456 -3.78 6.57 -16.68
N ALA A 457 -3.38 6.50 -15.43
CA ALA A 457 -3.93 7.32 -14.38
C ALA A 457 -3.54 8.81 -14.50
N PRO A 458 -2.30 9.18 -14.89
CA PRO A 458 -1.97 10.58 -15.15
C PRO A 458 -2.81 11.21 -16.27
N LYS A 459 -3.12 10.43 -17.32
CA LYS A 459 -3.95 10.88 -18.47
C LYS A 459 -5.43 11.07 -18.13
N ALA A 460 -5.84 10.71 -16.92
CA ALA A 460 -7.19 10.84 -16.40
C ALA A 460 -7.32 11.98 -15.36
N TYR A 461 -6.53 13.04 -15.54
CA TYR A 461 -6.54 14.20 -14.66
C TYR A 461 -7.95 14.80 -14.47
N GLY A 462 -8.26 15.21 -13.24
CA GLY A 462 -9.57 15.79 -12.85
C GLY A 462 -10.69 14.77 -12.55
N LEU A 463 -10.44 13.46 -12.72
CA LEU A 463 -11.45 12.40 -12.53
C LEU A 463 -11.32 11.58 -11.25
N GLY A 464 -10.37 11.94 -10.37
CA GLY A 464 -10.01 11.14 -9.18
C GLY A 464 -11.21 10.64 -8.37
N ARG A 465 -12.22 11.49 -8.12
CA ARG A 465 -13.46 11.12 -7.38
C ARG A 465 -14.31 10.05 -8.08
N HIS A 466 -14.29 10.02 -9.40
CA HIS A 466 -15.04 9.08 -10.24
C HIS A 466 -14.27 7.78 -10.47
N MET A 467 -12.96 7.78 -10.24
CA MET A 467 -12.09 6.61 -10.40
C MET A 467 -12.01 5.75 -9.15
N VAL A 468 -12.29 6.29 -7.96
CA VAL A 468 -12.20 5.55 -6.68
C VAL A 468 -12.93 4.22 -6.71
N LEU A 469 -14.23 4.24 -7.04
CA LEU A 469 -15.07 3.05 -6.98
C LEU A 469 -14.70 2.00 -8.05
N PRO A 470 -14.56 2.35 -9.35
CA PRO A 470 -14.14 1.38 -10.37
C PRO A 470 -12.80 0.73 -10.07
N VAL A 471 -11.81 1.54 -9.65
CA VAL A 471 -10.42 1.13 -9.46
C VAL A 471 -10.31 0.17 -8.28
N SER A 472 -10.98 0.47 -7.16
CA SER A 472 -11.00 -0.44 -6.00
C SER A 472 -11.84 -1.71 -6.26
N LEU A 473 -12.97 -1.62 -6.97
CA LEU A 473 -13.78 -2.80 -7.34
C LEU A 473 -13.03 -3.76 -8.27
N HIS A 474 -12.15 -3.25 -9.12
CA HIS A 474 -11.31 -4.07 -10.00
C HIS A 474 -10.28 -4.91 -9.21
N GLY A 475 -9.79 -4.38 -8.09
CA GLY A 475 -8.88 -5.10 -7.18
C GLY A 475 -9.55 -6.11 -6.25
N PHE A 476 -10.86 -5.98 -6.07
CA PHE A 476 -11.64 -6.78 -5.12
C PHE A 476 -11.56 -8.30 -5.38
N PRO A 477 -11.70 -8.80 -6.63
CA PRO A 477 -11.57 -10.24 -6.91
C PRO A 477 -10.17 -10.79 -6.62
N ARG A 478 -9.11 -10.01 -6.87
CA ARG A 478 -7.71 -10.44 -6.63
C ARG A 478 -7.49 -10.73 -5.14
N GLY A 479 -7.93 -9.81 -4.28
CA GLY A 479 -7.93 -9.99 -2.84
C GLY A 479 -8.64 -11.25 -2.38
N ALA A 480 -9.89 -11.41 -2.84
CA ALA A 480 -10.70 -12.58 -2.53
C ALA A 480 -10.07 -13.89 -3.05
N ALA A 481 -9.42 -13.88 -4.21
CA ALA A 481 -8.76 -15.06 -4.78
C ALA A 481 -7.58 -15.53 -3.94
N VAL A 482 -6.69 -14.63 -3.50
CA VAL A 482 -5.54 -15.06 -2.68
C VAL A 482 -5.97 -15.38 -1.26
N ALA A 483 -6.90 -14.60 -0.70
CA ALA A 483 -7.45 -14.87 0.62
C ALA A 483 -8.12 -16.26 0.68
N SER A 484 -8.95 -16.61 -0.31
CA SER A 484 -9.63 -17.91 -0.36
C SER A 484 -8.65 -19.07 -0.61
N SER A 485 -7.58 -18.83 -1.38
CA SER A 485 -6.51 -19.80 -1.62
C SER A 485 -5.71 -20.10 -0.36
N ILE A 486 -5.28 -19.07 0.36
CA ILE A 486 -4.46 -19.21 1.56
C ILE A 486 -5.30 -19.71 2.72
N PHE A 487 -6.49 -19.16 2.94
CA PHE A 487 -7.37 -19.62 4.01
C PHE A 487 -7.80 -21.07 3.76
N GLY A 488 -8.13 -21.41 2.51
CA GLY A 488 -8.43 -22.78 2.12
C GLY A 488 -7.28 -23.76 2.33
N ALA A 489 -6.02 -23.31 2.32
CA ALA A 489 -4.84 -24.17 2.47
C ALA A 489 -4.23 -24.22 3.88
N THR A 490 -4.43 -23.17 4.68
CA THR A 490 -3.77 -23.01 5.98
C THR A 490 -4.73 -22.94 7.16
N ASP A 491 -6.03 -22.74 6.90
CA ASP A 491 -7.05 -22.43 7.91
C ASP A 491 -6.69 -21.20 8.78
N SER A 492 -5.74 -20.37 8.32
CA SER A 492 -5.32 -19.15 9.00
C SER A 492 -5.90 -17.94 8.28
N TRP A 493 -6.88 -17.30 8.92
CA TRP A 493 -7.45 -16.05 8.44
C TRP A 493 -6.43 -14.90 8.47
N HIS A 494 -5.48 -14.94 9.41
CA HIS A 494 -4.34 -14.02 9.51
C HIS A 494 -3.45 -14.08 8.26
N ALA A 495 -3.00 -15.29 7.89
CA ALA A 495 -2.17 -15.49 6.71
C ALA A 495 -2.90 -15.05 5.43
N SER A 496 -4.22 -15.24 5.40
CA SER A 496 -5.09 -14.83 4.31
C SER A 496 -5.18 -13.30 4.16
N LEU A 497 -5.42 -12.55 5.26
CA LEU A 497 -5.41 -11.08 5.23
C LEU A 497 -4.03 -10.54 4.88
N LEU A 498 -2.98 -11.07 5.47
CA LEU A 498 -1.60 -10.65 5.18
C LEU A 498 -1.28 -10.82 3.69
N SER A 499 -1.64 -11.97 3.12
CA SER A 499 -1.43 -12.23 1.69
C SER A 499 -2.23 -11.28 0.81
N ALA A 500 -3.48 -10.97 1.17
CA ALA A 500 -4.30 -10.00 0.45
C ALA A 500 -3.75 -8.57 0.53
N ALA A 501 -3.22 -8.17 1.69
CA ALA A 501 -2.55 -6.89 1.89
C ALA A 501 -1.28 -6.77 1.04
N LEU A 502 -0.43 -7.81 1.04
CA LEU A 502 0.77 -7.86 0.21
C LEU A 502 0.45 -7.72 -1.28
N ILE A 503 -0.60 -8.39 -1.78
CA ILE A 503 -1.08 -8.23 -3.16
C ILE A 503 -1.60 -6.82 -3.42
N GLY A 504 -2.21 -6.19 -2.42
CA GLY A 504 -2.62 -4.79 -2.45
C GLY A 504 -1.46 -3.85 -2.75
N PHE A 505 -0.25 -4.11 -2.24
CA PHE A 505 0.93 -3.27 -2.51
C PHE A 505 1.54 -3.45 -3.91
N VAL A 506 1.35 -4.61 -4.54
CA VAL A 506 1.99 -4.90 -5.84
C VAL A 506 1.52 -3.94 -6.94
N GLY A 507 0.23 -3.62 -6.97
CA GLY A 507 -0.36 -2.71 -7.95
C GLY A 507 0.17 -1.26 -7.86
N PRO A 508 0.08 -0.58 -6.70
CA PRO A 508 0.69 0.73 -6.48
C PRO A 508 2.19 0.74 -6.79
N LEU A 509 2.93 -0.29 -6.35
CA LEU A 509 4.37 -0.37 -6.58
C LEU A 509 4.71 -0.37 -8.08
N SER A 510 4.02 -1.18 -8.89
CA SER A 510 4.26 -1.19 -10.33
C SER A 510 3.70 0.03 -11.06
N ALA A 511 2.56 0.57 -10.63
CA ALA A 511 2.01 1.80 -11.18
C ALA A 511 2.93 3.00 -10.96
N ASN A 512 3.42 3.17 -9.73
CA ASN A 512 4.39 4.19 -9.40
C ASN A 512 5.70 3.95 -10.16
N GLY A 513 6.17 2.70 -10.25
CA GLY A 513 7.32 2.33 -11.08
C GLY A 513 7.15 2.73 -12.55
N ALA A 514 5.96 2.55 -13.13
CA ALA A 514 5.67 2.95 -14.51
C ALA A 514 5.64 4.47 -14.70
N ILE A 515 5.04 5.21 -13.75
CA ILE A 515 5.05 6.68 -13.75
C ILE A 515 6.50 7.19 -13.67
N LEU A 516 7.27 6.69 -12.71
CA LEU A 516 8.67 7.09 -12.47
C LEU A 516 9.59 6.76 -13.65
N ALA A 517 9.38 5.60 -14.29
CA ALA A 517 10.18 5.16 -15.43
C ALA A 517 9.70 5.74 -16.77
N GLY A 518 8.59 6.49 -16.78
CA GLY A 518 8.02 7.05 -18.01
C GLY A 518 7.62 5.98 -19.04
N ILE A 519 7.10 4.84 -18.58
CA ILE A 519 6.71 3.72 -19.46
C ILE A 519 5.53 4.16 -20.33
N ASP A 520 5.57 3.86 -21.63
CA ASP A 520 4.46 4.12 -22.54
C ASP A 520 3.47 2.94 -22.57
N TYR A 521 2.35 3.09 -23.28
CA TYR A 521 1.39 2.00 -23.41
C TYR A 521 1.87 0.84 -24.30
N SER A 522 3.00 1.01 -24.99
CA SER A 522 3.46 0.07 -25.99
C SER A 522 3.85 -1.25 -25.33
N GLY A 523 3.24 -2.35 -25.79
CA GLY A 523 3.56 -3.68 -25.29
C GLY A 523 2.93 -4.07 -23.94
N LEU A 524 2.26 -3.16 -23.22
CA LEU A 524 1.62 -3.50 -21.93
C LEU A 524 0.51 -4.54 -22.07
N ASP A 525 -0.21 -4.54 -23.20
CA ASP A 525 -1.18 -5.60 -23.51
C ASP A 525 -0.51 -6.98 -23.61
N HIS A 526 0.74 -7.05 -24.09
CA HIS A 526 1.49 -8.31 -24.19
C HIS A 526 1.90 -8.81 -22.80
N VAL A 527 2.39 -7.91 -21.95
CA VAL A 527 2.75 -8.20 -20.55
C VAL A 527 1.52 -8.68 -19.77
N LEU A 528 0.37 -8.03 -19.98
CA LEU A 528 -0.88 -8.40 -19.32
C LEU A 528 -1.42 -9.76 -19.79
N VAL A 529 -1.36 -10.06 -21.08
CA VAL A 529 -1.75 -11.39 -21.61
C VAL A 529 -0.78 -12.48 -21.12
N PHE A 530 0.52 -12.21 -21.08
CA PHE A 530 1.50 -13.10 -20.45
C PHE A 530 1.14 -13.38 -18.99
N ALA A 531 0.81 -12.33 -18.22
CA ALA A 531 0.41 -12.46 -16.82
C ALA A 531 -0.88 -13.29 -16.64
N CYS A 532 -1.86 -13.11 -17.52
CA CYS A 532 -3.08 -13.91 -17.55
C CYS A 532 -2.78 -15.40 -17.78
N GLY A 533 -1.81 -15.71 -18.64
CA GLY A 533 -1.34 -17.08 -18.90
C GLY A 533 -0.88 -17.80 -17.64
N GLY A 534 -0.16 -17.08 -16.76
CA GLY A 534 0.37 -17.62 -15.49
C GLY A 534 -0.69 -18.06 -14.48
N LEU A 535 -1.93 -17.57 -14.57
CA LEU A 535 -3.01 -17.97 -13.68
C LEU A 535 -3.48 -19.41 -13.99
N PHE A 536 -3.63 -19.79 -15.26
CA PHE A 536 -4.28 -21.05 -15.64
C PHE A 536 -3.67 -22.32 -15.01
N PRO A 537 -2.33 -22.52 -14.98
CA PRO A 537 -1.72 -23.72 -14.42
C PRO A 537 -1.87 -23.84 -12.89
N CYS A 538 -1.78 -22.72 -12.18
CA CYS A 538 -1.87 -22.68 -10.72
C CYS A 538 -3.25 -23.15 -10.23
N PHE A 539 -4.31 -22.66 -10.88
CA PHE A 539 -5.68 -22.94 -10.46
C PHE A 539 -6.22 -24.24 -11.07
N GLY A 540 -5.83 -24.60 -12.29
CA GLY A 540 -6.21 -25.87 -12.91
C GLY A 540 -5.77 -27.09 -12.10
N ASN A 541 -4.54 -27.07 -11.56
CA ASN A 541 -4.03 -28.12 -10.69
C ASN A 541 -4.74 -28.17 -9.33
N THR A 542 -5.10 -27.00 -8.79
CA THR A 542 -5.80 -26.86 -7.52
C THR A 542 -7.23 -27.39 -7.60
N VAL A 543 -8.00 -27.01 -8.63
CA VAL A 543 -9.34 -27.56 -8.89
C VAL A 543 -9.28 -29.06 -9.07
N ARG A 544 -8.36 -29.57 -9.89
CA ARG A 544 -8.24 -31.02 -10.16
C ARG A 544 -8.00 -31.82 -8.87
N ARG A 545 -7.21 -31.30 -7.94
CA ARG A 545 -6.93 -31.94 -6.65
C ARG A 545 -8.14 -31.88 -5.71
N VAL A 546 -8.84 -30.76 -5.64
CA VAL A 546 -9.97 -30.58 -4.71
C VAL A 546 -11.25 -31.25 -5.22
N VAL A 547 -11.49 -31.26 -6.54
CA VAL A 547 -12.62 -31.99 -7.14
C VAL A 547 -12.54 -33.49 -6.85
N LYS A 548 -11.33 -34.05 -6.71
CA LYS A 548 -11.14 -35.44 -6.26
C LYS A 548 -11.54 -35.66 -4.81
N LEU A 549 -11.56 -34.63 -3.97
CA LEU A 549 -11.94 -34.71 -2.55
C LEU A 549 -13.44 -34.47 -2.35
N ASP A 550 -13.99 -33.36 -2.88
CA ASP A 550 -15.41 -33.02 -2.79
C ASP A 550 -15.86 -32.29 -4.06
N LYS A 551 -16.35 -33.07 -5.03
CA LYS A 551 -16.79 -32.57 -6.34
C LYS A 551 -17.91 -31.54 -6.25
N ARG A 552 -18.89 -31.74 -5.36
CA ARG A 552 -20.08 -30.88 -5.28
C ARG A 552 -19.74 -29.51 -4.71
N LYS A 553 -19.00 -29.46 -3.59
CA LYS A 553 -18.62 -28.19 -2.97
C LYS A 553 -17.59 -27.42 -3.79
N SER A 554 -16.64 -28.13 -4.39
CA SER A 554 -15.62 -27.51 -5.26
C SER A 554 -16.25 -26.87 -6.50
N LEU A 555 -17.13 -27.59 -7.19
CA LEU A 555 -17.82 -27.06 -8.38
C LEU A 555 -18.73 -25.87 -8.03
N PHE A 556 -19.47 -25.97 -6.92
CA PHE A 556 -20.28 -24.85 -6.44
C PHE A 556 -19.42 -23.62 -6.11
N GLY A 557 -18.27 -23.82 -5.46
CA GLY A 557 -17.27 -22.77 -5.23
C GLY A 557 -16.83 -22.11 -6.53
N VAL A 558 -16.47 -22.89 -7.56
CA VAL A 558 -16.08 -22.36 -8.88
C VAL A 558 -17.17 -21.45 -9.47
N VAL A 559 -18.42 -21.89 -9.44
CA VAL A 559 -19.55 -21.08 -9.96
C VAL A 559 -19.70 -19.77 -9.20
N VAL A 560 -19.65 -19.82 -7.86
CA VAL A 560 -19.72 -18.60 -7.02
C VAL A 560 -18.55 -17.66 -7.31
N GLY A 561 -17.34 -18.20 -7.45
CA GLY A 561 -16.15 -17.42 -7.80
C GLY A 561 -16.25 -16.73 -9.15
N VAL A 562 -16.74 -17.44 -10.18
CA VAL A 562 -16.96 -16.88 -11.53
C VAL A 562 -18.00 -15.76 -11.48
N MET A 563 -19.14 -16.00 -10.81
CA MET A 563 -20.20 -14.99 -10.64
C MET A 563 -19.66 -13.74 -9.96
N PHE A 564 -18.99 -13.91 -8.82
CA PHE A 564 -18.45 -12.83 -8.03
C PHE A 564 -17.45 -11.96 -8.80
N ALA A 565 -16.46 -12.60 -9.47
CA ALA A 565 -15.47 -11.89 -10.26
C ALA A 565 -16.11 -11.17 -11.46
N SER A 566 -17.07 -11.81 -12.12
CA SER A 566 -17.78 -11.22 -13.26
C SER A 566 -18.62 -10.02 -12.84
N VAL A 567 -19.31 -10.08 -11.70
CA VAL A 567 -20.04 -8.93 -11.13
C VAL A 567 -19.09 -7.78 -10.82
N CYS A 568 -17.95 -8.02 -10.16
CA CYS A 568 -16.98 -6.97 -9.86
C CYS A 568 -16.47 -6.30 -11.15
N LEU A 569 -16.03 -7.07 -12.14
CA LEU A 569 -15.49 -6.54 -13.40
C LEU A 569 -16.55 -5.84 -14.26
N THR A 570 -17.78 -6.35 -14.28
CA THR A 570 -18.89 -5.69 -15.00
C THR A 570 -19.34 -4.41 -14.29
N CYS A 571 -19.39 -4.39 -12.96
CA CYS A 571 -19.61 -3.17 -12.19
C CYS A 571 -18.52 -2.14 -12.47
N THR A 572 -17.24 -2.54 -12.46
CA THR A 572 -16.13 -1.67 -12.87
C THR A 572 -16.37 -1.12 -14.28
N LYS A 573 -16.72 -1.97 -15.26
CA LYS A 573 -17.01 -1.55 -16.64
C LYS A 573 -18.19 -0.58 -16.74
N LEU A 574 -19.28 -0.82 -15.99
CA LEU A 574 -20.47 0.03 -15.98
C LEU A 574 -20.17 1.40 -15.38
N VAL A 575 -19.46 1.44 -14.25
CA VAL A 575 -19.07 2.71 -13.64
C VAL A 575 -18.10 3.45 -14.57
N CYS A 576 -17.13 2.73 -15.17
CA CYS A 576 -16.25 3.26 -16.20
C CYS A 576 -17.02 3.89 -17.37
N LEU A 577 -17.97 3.19 -17.99
CA LEU A 577 -18.79 3.68 -19.12
C LEU A 577 -19.54 4.99 -18.82
N HIS A 578 -19.91 5.23 -17.57
CA HIS A 578 -20.61 6.44 -17.13
C HIS A 578 -19.70 7.50 -16.50
N THR A 579 -18.38 7.30 -16.56
CA THR A 579 -17.38 8.26 -16.07
C THR A 579 -16.54 8.82 -17.21
N PRO A 580 -16.16 10.11 -17.18
CA PRO A 580 -15.31 10.71 -18.23
C PRO A 580 -13.92 10.05 -18.37
N TYR A 581 -13.51 9.21 -17.42
CA TYR A 581 -12.29 8.39 -17.44
C TYR A 581 -12.11 7.60 -18.74
N CYS A 582 -13.18 7.02 -19.26
CA CYS A 582 -13.13 6.18 -20.45
C CYS A 582 -13.06 6.96 -21.76
N ASN A 583 -13.37 8.26 -21.70
CA ASN A 583 -13.22 9.17 -22.83
C ASN A 583 -11.79 9.71 -22.91
N SER A 584 -11.09 9.87 -21.77
CA SER A 584 -9.71 10.38 -21.72
C SER A 584 -8.64 9.32 -22.00
N ALA A 585 -8.91 8.04 -21.69
CA ALA A 585 -8.00 6.91 -21.99
C ALA A 585 -8.77 5.75 -22.68
N PRO A 586 -9.27 5.95 -23.91
CA PRO A 586 -10.09 4.96 -24.61
C PRO A 586 -9.35 3.64 -24.86
N GLU A 587 -8.02 3.67 -24.92
CA GLU A 587 -7.17 2.48 -25.13
C GLU A 587 -7.11 1.53 -23.94
N ALA A 588 -7.28 2.06 -22.71
CA ALA A 588 -7.29 1.26 -21.49
C ALA A 588 -8.64 0.52 -21.28
N VAL A 589 -9.74 1.11 -21.80
CA VAL A 589 -11.12 0.70 -21.50
C VAL A 589 -11.84 0.01 -22.67
N LYS A 590 -11.59 0.43 -23.93
CA LYS A 590 -12.10 -0.28 -25.12
C LYS A 590 -11.31 -1.57 -25.33
#